data_AF-A0A7C6GLR4-F1
#
_entry.id   AF-A0A7C6GLR4-F1
#
_cell.length_a   1.000
_cell.length_b   1.000
_cell.length_c   1.000
_cell.angle_alpha   90.00
_cell.angle_beta   90.00
_cell.angle_gamma   90.00
#
_symmetry.space_group_name_H-M   'P 1'
#
loop_
_entity.id
_entity.type
_entity.pdbx_description
1 polymer ?
#
loop_
_entity_poly.entity_id
_entity_poly.type
_entity_poly.pdbx_seq_one_letter_code
_entity_poly.pdbx_strand_id
1 'polypeptide(L)'
;MKLSLKVPNISCPTCASTIESHFKSIDIDAKVLVNQQKVVFKDVNENQIDFLSNELREIGFPPVLTDTNEIKRRKYEKFRLILSTILVLPLMYTMFHHFGLDIVSPLMLNGYFQVGFAALLQFYIGFRFYKNSYYQ
;
A
#
# COMPACT_ATOMS: atom_id res chain seq x y z
N MET A 1 7.55 26.01 4.14
CA MET A 1 6.62 24.86 3.97
C MET A 1 7.38 23.54 4.16
N LYS A 2 6.74 22.39 4.47
CA LYS A 2 7.42 21.09 4.58
C LYS A 2 7.14 20.26 3.33
N LEU A 3 8.12 20.14 2.43
CA LEU A 3 8.04 19.26 1.27
C LEU A 3 8.62 17.90 1.64
N SER A 4 8.04 16.82 1.14
CA SER A 4 8.57 15.50 1.45
C SER A 4 8.51 14.54 0.27
N LEU A 5 9.65 13.97 -0.08
CA LEU A 5 9.81 13.06 -1.21
C LEU A 5 10.09 11.65 -0.70
N LYS A 6 9.43 10.65 -1.30
CA LYS A 6 9.67 9.24 -0.98
C LYS A 6 10.83 8.75 -1.82
N VAL A 7 11.81 8.10 -1.20
CA VAL A 7 13.04 7.61 -1.84
C VAL A 7 13.24 6.15 -1.42
N PRO A 8 12.83 5.18 -2.26
CA PRO A 8 12.75 3.77 -1.88
C PRO A 8 14.10 3.10 -1.61
N ASN A 9 15.20 3.67 -2.11
CA ASN A 9 16.53 3.05 -2.03
C ASN A 9 17.38 3.52 -0.84
N ILE A 10 16.79 4.18 0.17
CA ILE A 10 17.50 4.56 1.40
C ILE A 10 17.39 3.41 2.41
N SER A 11 18.45 2.62 2.53
CA SER A 11 18.47 1.41 3.38
C SER A 11 19.46 1.49 4.55
N CYS A 12 20.34 2.49 4.60
CA CYS A 12 21.39 2.60 5.62
C CYS A 12 21.49 4.01 6.22
N PRO A 13 21.80 4.16 7.52
CA PRO A 13 22.07 5.46 8.14
C PRO A 13 23.18 6.26 7.47
N THR A 14 24.21 5.60 6.93
CA THR A 14 25.28 6.29 6.18
C THR A 14 24.76 6.89 4.88
N CYS A 15 23.89 6.19 4.14
CA CYS A 15 23.21 6.75 2.96
C CYS A 15 22.40 7.99 3.32
N ALA A 16 21.75 7.98 4.49
CA ALA A 16 21.01 9.15 4.98
C ALA A 16 21.93 10.34 5.24
N SER A 17 23.06 10.13 5.92
CA SER A 17 24.04 11.19 6.19
C SER A 17 24.68 11.74 4.91
N THR A 18 24.88 10.92 3.87
CA THR A 18 25.36 11.39 2.56
C THR A 18 24.36 12.36 1.93
N ILE A 19 23.07 12.02 1.93
CA ILE A 19 22.02 12.88 1.40
C ILE A 19 21.94 14.18 2.21
N GLU A 20 21.96 14.11 3.55
CA GLU A 20 21.91 15.29 4.41
C GLU A 20 23.13 16.21 4.20
N SER A 21 24.32 15.64 4.04
CA SER A 21 25.55 16.41 3.79
C SER A 21 25.53 17.08 2.42
N HIS A 22 25.02 16.38 1.40
CA HIS A 22 24.88 16.90 0.04
C HIS A 22 23.92 18.08 -0.03
N PHE A 23 22.73 17.96 0.60
CA PHE A 23 21.79 19.09 0.63
C PHE A 23 22.29 20.25 1.50
N LYS A 24 23.05 19.97 2.56
CA LYS A 24 23.72 21.00 3.35
C LYS A 24 24.77 21.79 2.54
N SER A 25 25.45 21.17 1.57
CA SER A 25 26.37 21.90 0.67
C SER A 25 25.67 22.84 -0.32
N ILE A 26 24.37 22.64 -0.56
CA ILE A 26 23.54 23.47 -1.45
C ILE A 26 22.65 24.43 -0.61
N ASP A 27 22.94 24.58 0.69
CA ASP A 27 22.21 25.45 1.63
C ASP A 27 20.72 25.07 1.83
N ILE A 28 20.39 23.78 1.69
CA ILE A 28 19.02 23.26 1.89
C ILE A 28 18.98 22.35 3.13
N ASP A 29 18.11 22.67 4.09
CA ASP A 29 17.91 21.84 5.29
C ASP A 29 17.04 20.61 4.97
N ALA A 30 17.71 19.48 4.71
CA ALA A 30 17.11 18.18 4.46
C ALA A 30 17.26 17.27 5.68
N LYS A 31 16.17 16.64 6.10
CA LYS A 31 16.17 15.58 7.12
C LYS A 31 15.72 14.26 6.51
N VAL A 32 16.54 13.23 6.64
CA VAL A 32 16.26 11.92 6.07
C VAL A 32 15.68 10.99 7.13
N LEU A 33 14.56 10.35 6.81
CA LEU A 33 13.90 9.36 7.65
C LEU A 33 14.06 7.98 7.02
N VAL A 34 15.12 7.27 7.40
CA VAL A 34 15.46 5.93 6.87
C VAL A 34 14.31 4.94 7.04
N ASN A 35 13.68 4.91 8.22
CA ASN A 35 12.55 4.00 8.51
C ASN A 35 11.35 4.19 7.58
N GLN A 36 11.18 5.39 7.02
CA GLN A 36 10.06 5.72 6.15
C GLN A 36 10.46 5.86 4.69
N GLN A 37 11.74 5.61 4.36
CA GLN A 37 12.30 5.80 3.01
C GLN A 37 11.92 7.17 2.44
N LYS A 38 12.16 8.23 3.23
CA LYS A 38 11.60 9.56 2.95
C LYS A 38 12.58 10.66 3.32
N VAL A 39 12.67 11.68 2.47
CA VAL A 39 13.45 12.90 2.71
C VAL A 39 12.49 14.06 2.92
N VAL A 40 12.64 14.78 4.02
CA VAL A 40 11.82 15.93 4.40
C VAL A 40 12.67 17.19 4.27
N PHE A 41 12.24 18.11 3.42
CA PHE A 41 12.90 19.38 3.21
C PHE A 41 12.15 20.47 3.98
N LYS A 42 12.88 21.28 4.74
CA LYS A 42 12.33 22.47 5.39
C LYS A 42 12.53 23.67 4.47
N ASP A 43 11.48 24.47 4.35
CA ASP A 43 11.48 25.78 3.70
C ASP A 43 11.69 25.80 2.17
N VAL A 44 11.22 24.75 1.50
CA VAL A 44 11.28 24.62 0.04
C VAL A 44 9.92 24.98 -0.60
N ASN A 45 9.95 25.69 -1.72
CA ASN A 45 8.77 26.06 -2.53
C ASN A 45 8.40 24.93 -3.51
N GLU A 46 7.11 24.81 -3.87
CA GLU A 46 6.60 23.77 -4.78
C GLU A 46 7.31 23.75 -6.16
N ASN A 47 7.78 24.92 -6.62
CA ASN A 47 8.52 25.08 -7.88
C ASN A 47 9.91 24.44 -7.89
N GLN A 48 10.43 23.98 -6.74
CA GLN A 48 11.75 23.36 -6.65
C GLN A 48 11.69 21.82 -6.63
N ILE A 49 10.50 21.20 -6.67
CA ILE A 49 10.36 19.74 -6.64
C ILE A 49 11.20 19.06 -7.74
N ASP A 50 11.17 19.59 -8.96
CA ASP A 50 11.94 19.05 -10.08
C ASP A 50 13.45 19.17 -9.86
N PHE A 51 13.91 20.30 -9.34
CA PHE A 51 15.31 20.53 -8.99
C PHE A 51 15.80 19.54 -7.93
N LEU A 52 15.07 19.41 -6.81
CA LEU A 52 15.41 18.45 -5.75
C LEU A 52 15.32 17.01 -6.26
N SER A 53 14.41 16.71 -7.19
CA SER A 53 14.29 15.37 -7.77
C SER A 53 15.47 15.00 -8.67
N ASN A 54 16.01 15.97 -9.41
CA ASN A 54 17.19 15.78 -10.24
C ASN A 54 18.44 15.63 -9.37
N GLU A 55 18.58 16.47 -8.34
CA GLU A 55 19.70 16.36 -7.39
C GLU A 55 19.74 14.98 -6.72
N LEU A 56 18.58 14.51 -6.25
CA LEU A 56 18.43 13.16 -5.70
C LEU A 56 18.78 12.06 -6.71
N ARG A 57 18.53 12.26 -8.01
CA ARG A 57 18.93 11.31 -9.07
C ARG A 57 20.43 11.30 -9.30
N GLU A 58 21.09 12.47 -9.28
CA GLU A 58 22.54 12.58 -9.46
C GLU A 58 23.32 11.83 -8.38
N ILE A 59 22.85 11.89 -7.13
CA ILE A 59 23.43 11.12 -6.02
C ILE A 59 23.00 9.64 -5.96
N GLY A 60 22.23 9.16 -6.95
CA GLY A 60 21.81 7.75 -7.06
C GLY A 60 20.57 7.36 -6.26
N PHE A 61 19.80 8.32 -5.77
CA PHE A 61 18.61 8.15 -4.94
C PHE A 61 17.33 8.68 -5.60
N PRO A 62 16.87 8.10 -6.73
CA PRO A 62 15.71 8.61 -7.46
C PRO A 62 14.45 8.65 -6.58
N PRO A 63 13.78 9.81 -6.43
CA PRO A 63 12.56 9.89 -5.65
C PRO A 63 11.37 9.37 -6.45
N VAL A 64 10.46 8.70 -5.75
CA VAL A 64 9.12 8.41 -6.25
C VAL A 64 8.27 9.62 -5.93
N LEU A 65 8.00 10.44 -6.95
CA LEU A 65 6.99 11.47 -6.86
C LEU A 65 5.67 10.78 -6.52
N THR A 66 5.00 11.26 -5.47
CA THR A 66 3.73 10.67 -5.02
C THR A 66 2.68 10.97 -6.09
N ASP A 67 2.61 10.08 -7.07
CA ASP A 67 1.75 10.22 -8.22
C ASP A 67 0.28 10.10 -7.76
N THR A 68 -0.61 10.87 -8.37
CA THR A 68 -2.07 10.81 -8.13
C THR A 68 -2.62 9.38 -8.28
N ASN A 69 -1.90 8.55 -9.03
CA ASN A 69 -2.13 7.13 -9.22
C ASN A 69 -1.99 6.29 -7.93
N GLU A 70 -1.08 6.63 -7.00
CA GLU A 70 -0.98 5.92 -5.73
C GLU A 70 -2.22 6.12 -4.85
N ILE A 71 -2.77 7.33 -4.83
CA ILE A 71 -3.97 7.65 -4.05
C ILE A 71 -5.17 6.88 -4.60
N LYS A 72 -5.33 6.84 -5.93
CA LYS A 72 -6.38 6.05 -6.60
C LYS A 72 -6.22 4.55 -6.30
N ARG A 73 -4.99 4.03 -6.36
CA ARG A 73 -4.71 2.63 -6.05
C ARG A 73 -5.04 2.28 -4.60
N ARG A 74 -4.63 3.11 -3.63
CA ARG A 74 -4.99 2.91 -2.21
C ARG A 74 -6.50 2.91 -1.97
N LYS A 75 -7.26 3.77 -2.65
CA LYS A 75 -8.74 3.77 -2.55
C LYS A 75 -9.34 2.47 -3.08
N TYR A 76 -8.88 2.00 -4.24
CA TYR A 76 -9.30 0.73 -4.82
C TYR A 76 -9.00 -0.46 -3.91
N GLU A 77 -7.81 -0.50 -3.30
CA GLU A 77 -7.42 -1.54 -2.36
C GLU A 77 -8.32 -1.56 -1.11
N LYS A 78 -8.64 -0.37 -0.55
CA LYS A 78 -9.56 -0.25 0.59
C LYS A 78 -10.96 -0.74 0.24
N PHE A 79 -11.49 -0.31 -0.91
CA PHE A 79 -12.82 -0.74 -1.37
C PHE A 79 -12.88 -2.25 -1.58
N ARG A 80 -11.86 -2.83 -2.21
CA ARG A 80 -11.74 -4.28 -2.40
C ARG A 80 -11.71 -5.03 -1.07
N LEU A 81 -10.99 -4.53 -0.07
CA LEU A 81 -10.92 -5.14 1.26
C LEU A 81 -12.31 -5.16 1.92
N ILE A 82 -13.00 -4.01 1.93
CA ILE A 82 -14.35 -3.90 2.49
C ILE A 82 -15.32 -4.86 1.77
N LEU A 83 -15.29 -4.87 0.43
CA LEU A 83 -16.14 -5.74 -0.38
C LEU A 83 -15.87 -7.22 -0.10
N SER A 84 -14.60 -7.61 0.00
CA SER A 84 -14.20 -8.99 0.33
C SER A 84 -14.70 -9.39 1.71
N THR A 85 -14.54 -8.55 2.73
CA THR A 85 -14.99 -8.84 4.08
C THR A 85 -16.51 -9.03 4.11
N ILE A 86 -17.26 -8.12 3.50
CA ILE A 86 -18.73 -8.19 3.45
C ILE A 86 -19.19 -9.47 2.76
N LEU A 87 -18.54 -9.87 1.66
CA LEU A 87 -18.97 -11.04 0.89
C LEU A 87 -18.65 -12.38 1.58
N VAL A 88 -17.67 -12.41 2.49
CA VAL A 88 -17.31 -13.60 3.28
C VAL A 88 -18.21 -13.78 4.50
N LEU A 89 -18.74 -12.68 5.08
CA LEU A 89 -19.57 -12.72 6.28
C LEU A 89 -20.80 -13.65 6.17
N PRO A 90 -21.58 -13.67 5.08
CA PRO A 90 -22.69 -14.62 4.94
C PRO A 90 -22.23 -16.07 5.03
N LEU A 91 -21.12 -16.44 4.38
CA LEU A 91 -20.62 -17.80 4.44
C LEU A 91 -20.16 -18.17 5.86
N MET A 92 -19.49 -17.23 6.53
CA MET A 92 -19.08 -17.40 7.94
C MET A 92 -20.28 -17.58 8.87
N TYR A 93 -21.38 -16.86 8.61
CA TYR A 93 -22.61 -16.95 9.40
C TYR A 93 -23.23 -18.36 9.38
N THR A 94 -23.00 -19.15 8.33
CA THR A 94 -23.50 -20.54 8.27
C THR A 94 -22.92 -21.42 9.38
N MET A 95 -21.76 -21.08 9.93
CA MET A 95 -21.13 -21.84 11.01
C MET A 95 -21.97 -21.84 12.30
N PHE A 96 -22.80 -20.82 12.53
CA PHE A 96 -23.69 -20.77 13.70
C PHE A 96 -24.74 -21.89 13.71
N HIS A 97 -25.09 -22.44 12.55
CA HIS A 97 -25.98 -23.60 12.46
C HIS A 97 -25.38 -24.83 13.17
N HIS A 98 -24.05 -25.03 13.08
CA HIS A 98 -23.37 -26.12 13.78
C HIS A 98 -23.35 -25.96 15.32
N PHE A 99 -23.65 -24.76 15.83
CA PHE A 99 -23.81 -24.50 17.26
C PHE A 99 -25.25 -24.71 17.76
N GLY A 100 -26.16 -25.21 16.91
CA GLY A 100 -27.56 -25.43 17.27
C GLY A 100 -28.44 -24.18 17.19
N LEU A 101 -27.95 -23.11 16.54
CA LEU A 101 -28.73 -21.90 16.29
C LEU A 101 -29.38 -21.98 14.90
N ASP A 102 -30.70 -22.15 14.85
CA ASP A 102 -31.49 -22.26 13.60
C ASP A 102 -31.81 -20.90 12.95
N ILE A 103 -30.82 -20.02 12.97
CA ILE A 103 -30.92 -18.64 12.46
C ILE A 103 -30.49 -18.51 10.99
N VAL A 104 -30.12 -19.63 10.35
CA VAL A 104 -29.55 -19.66 8.99
C VAL A 104 -30.59 -20.14 7.98
N SER A 105 -30.70 -19.44 6.85
CA SER A 105 -31.64 -19.80 5.78
C SER A 105 -31.29 -21.15 5.13
N PRO A 106 -32.29 -21.98 4.76
CA PRO A 106 -32.06 -23.28 4.11
C PRO A 106 -31.23 -23.20 2.82
N LEU A 107 -31.32 -22.08 2.09
CA LEU A 107 -30.54 -21.86 0.87
C LEU A 107 -29.03 -21.83 1.16
N MET A 108 -28.63 -21.20 2.27
CA MET A 108 -27.22 -21.08 2.65
C MET A 108 -26.65 -22.37 3.25
N LEU A 109 -27.53 -23.27 3.72
CA LEU A 109 -27.17 -24.59 4.21
C LEU A 109 -27.02 -25.63 3.08
N ASN A 110 -27.41 -25.29 1.85
CA ASN A 110 -27.23 -26.16 0.70
C ASN A 110 -25.73 -26.25 0.34
N GLY A 111 -25.16 -27.45 0.43
CA GLY A 111 -23.74 -27.68 0.15
C GLY A 111 -23.31 -27.29 -1.26
N TYR A 112 -24.16 -27.48 -2.28
CA TYR A 112 -23.83 -27.04 -3.65
C TYR A 112 -23.78 -25.52 -3.76
N PHE A 113 -24.68 -24.82 -3.05
CA PHE A 113 -24.66 -23.37 -2.98
C PHE A 113 -23.38 -22.86 -2.29
N GLN A 114 -23.00 -23.47 -1.17
CA GLN A 114 -21.77 -23.12 -0.45
C GLN A 114 -20.52 -23.34 -1.30
N VAL A 115 -20.41 -24.48 -1.99
CA VAL A 115 -19.28 -24.76 -2.88
C VAL A 115 -19.22 -23.77 -4.04
N GLY A 116 -20.35 -23.48 -4.69
CA GLY A 116 -20.41 -22.49 -5.77
C GLY A 116 -20.04 -21.09 -5.32
N PHE A 117 -20.57 -20.64 -4.17
CA PHE A 117 -20.28 -19.33 -3.61
C PHE A 117 -18.82 -19.22 -3.13
N ALA A 118 -18.31 -20.25 -2.44
CA ALA A 118 -16.92 -20.30 -1.99
C ALA A 118 -15.94 -20.29 -3.17
N ALA A 119 -16.24 -21.03 -4.24
CA ALA A 119 -15.44 -21.01 -5.46
C ALA A 119 -15.40 -19.61 -6.10
N LEU A 120 -16.55 -18.93 -6.17
CA LEU A 120 -16.60 -17.55 -6.65
C LEU A 120 -15.71 -16.62 -5.83
N LEU A 121 -15.80 -16.69 -4.49
CA LEU A 121 -14.94 -15.90 -3.60
C LEU A 121 -13.46 -16.22 -3.80
N GLN A 122 -13.10 -17.51 -3.78
CA GLN A 122 -11.72 -18.00 -3.82
C GLN A 122 -11.03 -17.65 -5.14
N PHE A 123 -11.70 -17.88 -6.27
CA PHE A 123 -11.09 -17.68 -7.58
C PHE A 123 -11.25 -16.27 -8.12
N TYR A 124 -12.30 -15.52 -7.77
CA TYR A 124 -12.49 -14.17 -8.28
C TYR A 124 -11.82 -13.12 -7.39
N ILE A 125 -12.13 -13.12 -6.09
CA ILE A 125 -11.57 -12.16 -5.13
C ILE A 125 -10.16 -12.58 -4.73
N GLY A 126 -9.99 -13.88 -4.46
CA GLY A 126 -8.70 -14.47 -4.06
C GLY A 126 -7.67 -14.57 -5.17
N PHE A 127 -8.02 -14.36 -6.46
CA PHE A 127 -7.10 -14.45 -7.60
C PHE A 127 -5.78 -13.70 -7.41
N ARG A 128 -5.85 -12.55 -6.74
CA ARG A 128 -4.67 -11.71 -6.46
C ARG A 128 -3.61 -12.45 -5.66
N PHE A 129 -4.00 -13.29 -4.70
CA PHE A 129 -3.05 -14.07 -3.90
C PHE A 129 -2.29 -15.04 -4.80
N TYR A 130 -2.99 -15.74 -5.70
CA TYR A 130 -2.38 -16.63 -6.69
C TYR A 130 -1.44 -15.89 -7.66
N LYS A 131 -1.84 -14.70 -8.12
CA LYS A 131 -0.98 -13.87 -8.97
C LYS A 131 0.29 -13.45 -8.21
N ASN A 132 0.16 -12.94 -7.00
CA ASN A 132 1.30 -12.49 -6.23
C ASN A 132 2.24 -13.64 -5.87
N SER A 133 1.73 -14.83 -5.56
CA SER A 133 2.59 -15.99 -5.24
C SER A 133 3.41 -16.51 -6.42
N TYR A 134 2.97 -16.28 -7.65
CA TYR A 134 3.68 -16.72 -8.86
C TYR A 134 4.79 -15.75 -9.31
N TYR A 135 4.63 -14.46 -9.00
CA TYR A 135 5.56 -13.40 -9.42
C TYR A 135 6.42 -12.84 -8.27
N GLN A 136 6.56 -13.60 -7.18
CA GLN A 136 7.32 -13.18 -6.00
C GLN A 136 8.77 -13.63 -6.04
#